data_AF-A0A932L792-F1
#
_entry.id   AF-A0A932L792-F1
#
_cell.length_a   1.000
_cell.length_b   1.000
_cell.length_c   1.000
_cell.angle_alpha   90.00
_cell.angle_beta   90.00
_cell.angle_gamma   90.00
#
_symmetry.space_group_name_H-M   'P 1'
#
loop_
_entity.id
_entity.type
_entity.pdbx_description
1 polymer ?
#
loop_
_entity_poly.entity_id
_entity_poly.type
_entity_poly.pdbx_seq_one_letter_code
_entity_poly.pdbx_strand_id
1 'polypeptide(L)'
;MQYLESLPTSRGRAGSDWWFNTLTHSLLLGMVANRWADVGRICETLKTSWLEGPVSDDVPLQYAQVFFLIASAFRTEPMRNVADLESSVARGFPKRPRHLLACWQAVHDRDQAKLDAALVTSLERFKARPSSVLTLHGPTGNLPEAESVIHLAAIHLGLQPATLPDSLADFLITPASIGIGA
;
A
#
# COMPACT_ATOMS: atom_id res chain seq x y z
N MET A 1 -35.26 -7.67 -2.36
CA MET A 1 -33.83 -7.85 -2.03
C MET A 1 -33.27 -8.85 -3.02
N GLN A 2 -32.92 -8.41 -4.24
CA GLN A 2 -32.72 -9.31 -5.40
C GLN A 2 -31.73 -8.70 -6.42
N TYR A 3 -30.58 -8.22 -5.93
CA TYR A 3 -29.56 -7.55 -6.75
C TYR A 3 -28.12 -8.08 -6.51
N LEU A 4 -27.97 -9.36 -6.15
CA LEU A 4 -26.65 -9.98 -5.95
C LEU A 4 -26.41 -11.27 -6.74
N GLU A 5 -27.28 -11.62 -7.70
CA GLU A 5 -27.17 -12.91 -8.43
C GLU A 5 -26.65 -12.83 -9.86
N SER A 6 -26.06 -11.72 -10.29
CA SER A 6 -25.42 -11.67 -11.62
C SER A 6 -24.10 -10.92 -11.61
N LEU A 7 -23.13 -11.43 -10.86
CA LEU A 7 -21.73 -11.17 -11.20
C LEU A 7 -21.35 -12.15 -12.32
N PRO A 8 -20.95 -11.64 -13.51
CA PRO A 8 -20.62 -12.51 -14.62
C PRO A 8 -19.42 -13.38 -14.26
N THR A 9 -19.63 -14.69 -14.23
CA THR A 9 -18.57 -15.70 -14.22
C THR A 9 -17.87 -15.68 -15.58
N SER A 10 -17.09 -14.64 -15.84
CA SER A 10 -16.23 -14.58 -17.03
C SER A 10 -14.92 -15.32 -16.74
N ARG A 11 -14.95 -16.65 -16.95
CA ARG A 11 -13.73 -17.39 -17.31
C ARG A 11 -13.28 -16.88 -18.68
N GLY A 12 -12.50 -15.81 -18.70
CA GLY A 12 -12.01 -15.19 -19.95
C GLY A 12 -11.36 -13.81 -19.87
N ARG A 13 -11.21 -13.19 -18.70
CA ARG A 13 -10.43 -11.96 -18.55
C ARG A 13 -9.47 -12.07 -17.37
N ALA A 14 -8.30 -11.47 -17.54
CA ALA A 14 -7.34 -11.13 -16.49
C ALA A 14 -8.03 -10.77 -15.17
N GLY A 15 -7.43 -11.17 -14.04
CA GLY A 15 -7.97 -10.90 -12.71
C GLY A 15 -8.31 -9.41 -12.56
N SER A 16 -9.54 -9.11 -12.14
CA SER A 16 -9.93 -7.73 -11.89
C SER A 16 -9.16 -7.19 -10.68
N ASP A 17 -8.42 -6.10 -10.88
CA ASP A 17 -7.70 -5.37 -9.83
C ASP A 17 -8.64 -4.61 -8.88
N TRP A 18 -9.94 -4.59 -9.17
CA TRP A 18 -10.96 -3.85 -8.43
C TRP A 18 -10.92 -4.10 -6.92
N TRP A 19 -10.81 -5.36 -6.48
CA TRP A 19 -10.80 -5.67 -5.04
C TRP A 19 -9.56 -5.08 -4.37
N PHE A 20 -8.44 -5.08 -5.08
CA PHE A 20 -7.17 -4.58 -4.57
C PHE A 20 -7.15 -3.07 -4.54
N ASN A 21 -7.61 -2.40 -5.61
CA ASN A 21 -7.78 -0.95 -5.64
C ASN A 21 -8.75 -0.48 -4.53
N THR A 22 -9.85 -1.22 -4.31
CA THR A 22 -10.79 -0.94 -3.22
C THR A 22 -10.08 -1.00 -1.87
N LEU A 23 -9.22 -2.01 -1.66
CA LEU A 23 -8.42 -2.13 -0.44
C LEU A 23 -7.45 -0.96 -0.27
N THR A 24 -6.64 -0.64 -1.29
CA THR A 24 -5.63 0.43 -1.18
C THR A 24 -6.28 1.78 -0.91
N HIS A 25 -7.37 2.11 -1.62
CA HIS A 25 -8.10 3.36 -1.42
C HIS A 25 -8.81 3.42 -0.07
N SER A 26 -9.41 2.32 0.39
CA SER A 26 -10.08 2.28 1.69
C SER A 26 -9.09 2.47 2.85
N LEU A 27 -7.91 1.85 2.75
CA LEU A 27 -6.84 2.04 3.72
C LEU A 27 -6.36 3.49 3.72
N LEU A 28 -5.98 4.03 2.55
CA LEU A 28 -5.49 5.39 2.44
C LEU A 28 -6.52 6.40 2.95
N LEU A 29 -7.78 6.30 2.51
CA LEU A 29 -8.86 7.18 2.96
C LEU A 29 -9.08 7.09 4.46
N GLY A 30 -9.12 5.87 5.02
CA GLY A 30 -9.29 5.66 6.45
C GLY A 30 -8.15 6.27 7.26
N MET A 31 -6.91 6.11 6.81
CA MET A 31 -5.72 6.67 7.46
C MET A 31 -5.67 8.20 7.40
N VAL A 32 -5.95 8.77 6.23
CA VAL A 32 -5.97 10.24 6.04
C VAL A 32 -7.12 10.87 6.85
N ALA A 33 -8.28 10.21 6.94
CA ALA A 33 -9.40 10.69 7.76
C ALA A 33 -9.22 10.41 9.26
N ASN A 34 -8.06 9.89 9.70
CA ASN A 34 -7.78 9.49 11.08
C ASN A 34 -8.79 8.48 11.66
N ARG A 35 -9.43 7.68 10.80
CA ARG A 35 -10.44 6.66 11.15
C ARG A 35 -9.81 5.29 11.41
N TRP A 36 -8.84 5.23 12.32
CA TRP A 36 -8.05 4.02 12.59
C TRP A 36 -8.88 2.81 13.04
N ALA A 37 -10.00 3.03 13.73
CA ALA A 37 -10.93 1.95 14.08
C ALA A 37 -11.62 1.32 12.85
N ASP A 38 -11.82 2.08 11.77
CA ASP A 38 -12.31 1.55 10.49
C ASP A 38 -11.18 0.86 9.72
N VAL A 39 -9.96 1.43 9.75
CA VAL A 39 -8.76 0.79 9.16
C VAL A 39 -8.54 -0.60 9.75
N GLY A 40 -8.57 -0.74 11.09
CA GLY A 40 -8.45 -2.03 11.75
C GLY A 40 -9.54 -3.01 11.29
N ARG A 41 -10.80 -2.57 11.21
CA ARG A 41 -11.91 -3.40 10.70
C ARG A 41 -11.68 -3.87 9.26
N ILE A 42 -11.17 -3.02 8.38
CA ILE A 42 -10.80 -3.41 7.01
C ILE A 42 -9.70 -4.48 7.05
N CYS A 43 -8.63 -4.24 7.82
CA CYS A 43 -7.49 -5.16 7.94
C CYS A 43 -7.90 -6.55 8.44
N GLU A 44 -8.92 -6.65 9.31
CA GLU A 44 -9.45 -7.94 9.80
C GLU A 44 -10.10 -8.79 8.70
N THR A 45 -10.71 -8.15 7.70
CA THR A 45 -11.39 -8.87 6.61
C THR A 45 -10.44 -9.57 5.64
N LEU A 46 -9.16 -9.18 5.64
CA LEU A 46 -8.17 -9.71 4.70
C LEU A 46 -7.87 -11.17 4.98
N LYS A 47 -7.76 -11.95 3.91
CA LYS A 47 -7.38 -13.37 3.97
C LYS A 47 -6.19 -13.57 3.06
N THR A 48 -5.12 -14.19 3.56
CA THR A 48 -3.92 -14.48 2.78
C THR A 48 -4.18 -15.33 1.54
N SER A 49 -5.27 -16.10 1.52
CA SER A 49 -5.73 -16.84 0.35
C SER A 49 -6.08 -15.94 -0.86
N TRP A 50 -6.30 -14.64 -0.65
CA TRP A 50 -6.48 -13.67 -1.74
C TRP A 50 -5.18 -13.43 -2.53
N LEU A 51 -4.04 -13.93 -2.04
CA LEU A 51 -2.72 -13.84 -2.67
C LEU A 51 -2.26 -15.17 -3.29
N GLU A 52 -3.16 -16.16 -3.44
CA GLU A 52 -2.83 -17.46 -4.05
C GLU A 52 -2.63 -17.40 -5.58
N GLY A 53 -3.02 -16.29 -6.21
CA GLY A 53 -2.89 -16.06 -7.65
C GLY A 53 -2.49 -14.63 -8.00
N PRO A 54 -2.30 -14.33 -9.29
CA PRO A 54 -2.05 -12.97 -9.74
C PRO A 54 -3.22 -12.06 -9.37
N VAL A 55 -2.91 -10.85 -8.91
CA VAL A 55 -3.91 -9.82 -8.55
C VAL A 55 -4.60 -9.32 -9.83
N SER A 56 -3.77 -8.90 -10.79
CA SER A 56 -4.13 -8.57 -12.17
C SER A 56 -2.86 -8.60 -13.02
N ASP A 57 -3.00 -8.37 -14.34
CA ASP A 57 -1.84 -8.22 -15.24
C ASP A 57 -1.00 -6.97 -14.91
N ASP A 58 -1.65 -5.96 -14.33
CA ASP A 58 -1.07 -4.63 -14.06
C ASP A 58 -0.54 -4.46 -12.63
N VAL A 59 -1.00 -5.30 -11.68
CA VAL A 59 -0.60 -5.24 -10.28
C VAL A 59 0.27 -6.44 -9.94
N PRO A 60 1.59 -6.24 -9.74
CA PRO A 60 2.47 -7.31 -9.29
C PRO A 60 2.00 -7.88 -7.95
N LEU A 61 1.98 -9.21 -7.82
CA LEU A 61 1.62 -9.88 -6.57
C LEU A 61 2.41 -9.34 -5.37
N GLN A 62 3.71 -9.09 -5.56
CA GLN A 62 4.58 -8.55 -4.51
C GLN A 62 4.16 -7.14 -4.05
N TYR A 63 3.55 -6.35 -4.91
CA TYR A 63 3.00 -5.05 -4.50
C TYR A 63 1.82 -5.23 -3.54
N ALA A 64 0.91 -6.17 -3.85
CA ALA A 64 -0.19 -6.49 -2.96
C ALA A 64 0.27 -7.13 -1.63
N GLN A 65 1.30 -7.97 -1.67
CA GLN A 65 1.92 -8.54 -0.47
C GLN A 65 2.39 -7.45 0.51
N VAL A 66 2.94 -6.33 0.02
CA VAL A 66 3.33 -5.19 0.89
C VAL A 66 2.12 -4.62 1.63
N PHE A 67 0.98 -4.44 0.96
CA PHE A 67 -0.25 -3.97 1.63
C PHE A 67 -0.76 -4.96 2.68
N PHE A 68 -0.60 -6.26 2.44
CA PHE A 68 -0.94 -7.29 3.43
C PHE A 68 0.02 -7.26 4.63
N LEU A 69 1.31 -7.01 4.42
CA LEU A 69 2.27 -6.78 5.51
C LEU A 69 1.88 -5.57 6.36
N ILE A 70 1.54 -4.45 5.72
CA ILE A 70 1.06 -3.23 6.42
C ILE A 70 -0.20 -3.54 7.20
N ALA A 71 -1.21 -4.13 6.54
CA ALA A 71 -2.48 -4.45 7.16
C ALA A 71 -2.33 -5.42 8.34
N SER A 72 -1.36 -6.34 8.28
CA SER A 72 -1.13 -7.31 9.35
C SER A 72 -0.77 -6.66 10.70
N ALA A 73 -0.13 -5.48 10.70
CA ALA A 73 0.20 -4.75 11.93
C ALA A 73 -0.99 -4.06 12.59
N PHE A 74 -2.11 -3.92 11.88
CA PHE A 74 -3.34 -3.29 12.39
C PHE A 74 -4.43 -4.31 12.75
N ARG A 75 -4.08 -5.59 12.77
CA ARG A 75 -4.98 -6.67 13.19
C ARG A 75 -4.79 -6.98 14.66
N THR A 76 -5.88 -7.40 15.28
CA THR A 76 -5.93 -7.99 16.61
C THR A 76 -5.38 -9.41 16.57
N GLU A 77 -5.78 -10.18 15.55
CA GLU A 77 -5.29 -11.54 15.32
C GLU A 77 -4.12 -11.53 14.33
N PRO A 78 -2.98 -12.15 14.66
CA PRO A 78 -1.84 -12.26 13.77
C PRO A 78 -2.23 -12.91 12.44
N MET A 79 -1.88 -12.24 11.34
CA MET A 79 -2.01 -12.84 10.01
C MET A 79 -1.02 -14.01 9.89
N ARG A 80 -1.49 -15.15 9.36
CA ARG A 80 -0.64 -16.32 9.14
C ARG A 80 0.37 -16.03 8.02
N ASN A 81 1.55 -16.63 8.11
CA ASN A 81 2.58 -16.62 7.04
C ASN A 81 3.09 -15.22 6.65
N VAL A 82 3.06 -14.24 7.56
CA VAL A 82 3.63 -12.88 7.32
C VAL A 82 5.10 -12.95 6.90
N ALA A 83 5.91 -13.82 7.52
CA ALA A 83 7.31 -14.02 7.14
C ALA A 83 7.48 -14.53 5.70
N ASP A 84 6.54 -15.35 5.21
CA ASP A 84 6.57 -15.83 3.83
C ASP A 84 6.24 -14.70 2.84
N LEU A 85 5.31 -13.81 3.20
CA LEU A 85 5.02 -12.61 2.40
C LEU A 85 6.26 -11.72 2.29
N GLU A 86 6.91 -11.43 3.42
CA GLU A 86 8.14 -10.65 3.45
C GLU A 86 9.26 -11.28 2.61
N SER A 87 9.49 -12.58 2.77
CA SER A 87 10.47 -13.33 1.98
C SER A 87 10.13 -13.34 0.49
N SER A 88 8.85 -13.40 0.13
CA SER A 88 8.38 -13.36 -1.26
C SER A 88 8.66 -12.00 -1.90
N VAL A 89 8.37 -10.91 -1.20
CA VAL A 89 8.64 -9.55 -1.67
C VAL A 89 10.15 -9.31 -1.80
N ALA A 90 10.94 -9.73 -0.80
CA ALA A 90 12.40 -9.55 -0.80
C ALA A 90 13.10 -10.28 -1.96
N ARG A 91 12.63 -11.48 -2.31
CA ARG A 91 13.17 -12.29 -3.43
C ARG A 91 12.58 -11.92 -4.78
N GLY A 92 11.51 -11.14 -4.82
CA GLY A 92 10.81 -10.76 -6.04
C GLY A 92 11.68 -9.97 -7.02
N PHE A 93 11.48 -10.23 -8.32
CA PHE A 93 12.17 -9.48 -9.38
C PHE A 93 11.81 -7.98 -9.39
N PRO A 94 10.54 -7.57 -9.25
CA PRO A 94 10.16 -6.16 -9.30
C PRO A 94 10.88 -5.33 -8.22
N LYS A 95 11.43 -4.18 -8.61
CA LYS A 95 12.18 -3.29 -7.70
C LYS A 95 11.27 -2.48 -6.77
N ARG A 96 10.12 -1.98 -7.26
CA ARG A 96 9.20 -1.13 -6.47
C ARG A 96 8.75 -1.81 -5.17
N PRO A 97 8.24 -3.05 -5.17
CA PRO A 97 7.81 -3.71 -3.93
C PRO A 97 8.94 -3.86 -2.90
N ARG A 98 10.18 -4.06 -3.34
CA ARG A 98 11.34 -4.14 -2.44
C ARG A 98 11.68 -2.81 -1.77
N HIS A 99 11.54 -1.69 -2.48
CA HIS A 99 11.70 -0.36 -1.88
C HIS A 99 10.60 -0.08 -0.85
N LEU A 100 9.36 -0.46 -1.16
CA LEU A 100 8.24 -0.32 -0.22
C LEU A 100 8.41 -1.24 1.00
N LEU A 101 8.92 -2.46 0.81
CA LEU A 101 9.25 -3.36 1.91
C LEU A 101 10.31 -2.75 2.83
N ALA A 102 11.36 -2.13 2.28
CA ALA A 102 12.39 -1.47 3.09
C ALA A 102 11.80 -0.32 3.94
N CYS A 103 10.86 0.45 3.37
CA CYS A 103 10.14 1.47 4.14
C CYS A 103 9.33 0.83 5.27
N TRP A 104 8.59 -0.24 4.98
CA TRP A 104 7.77 -0.92 5.97
C TRP A 104 8.59 -1.59 7.09
N GLN A 105 9.72 -2.21 6.75
CA GLN A 105 10.65 -2.78 7.74
C GLN A 105 11.18 -1.70 8.68
N ALA A 106 11.52 -0.51 8.17
CA ALA A 106 11.93 0.60 9.01
C ALA A 106 10.82 1.07 9.97
N VAL A 107 9.55 1.05 9.52
CA VAL A 107 8.39 1.32 10.40
C VAL A 107 8.26 0.26 11.48
N HIS A 108 8.30 -1.02 11.10
CA HIS A 108 8.19 -2.15 12.01
C HIS A 108 9.29 -2.13 13.08
N ASP A 109 10.52 -1.83 12.69
CA ASP A 109 11.68 -1.75 13.57
C ASP A 109 11.73 -0.44 14.38
N ARG A 110 10.77 0.48 14.16
CA ARG A 110 10.71 1.83 14.75
C ARG A 110 12.00 2.65 14.54
N ASP A 111 12.60 2.50 13.37
CA ASP A 111 13.86 3.16 13.00
C ASP A 111 13.58 4.37 12.10
N GLN A 112 13.50 5.56 12.72
CA GLN A 112 13.19 6.81 12.00
C GLN A 112 14.22 7.13 10.90
N ALA A 113 15.51 6.94 11.17
CA ALA A 113 16.56 7.28 10.22
C ALA A 113 16.50 6.38 8.98
N LYS A 114 16.22 5.08 9.17
CA LYS A 114 15.99 4.17 8.05
C LYS A 114 14.71 4.50 7.30
N LEU A 115 13.64 4.89 7.99
CA LEU A 115 12.38 5.27 7.35
C LEU A 115 12.59 6.46 6.42
N ASP A 116 13.22 7.53 6.91
CA ASP A 116 13.48 8.75 6.15
C ASP A 116 14.29 8.43 4.88
N ALA A 117 15.39 7.68 5.01
CA ALA A 117 16.23 7.30 3.88
C ALA A 117 15.51 6.38 2.88
N ALA A 118 14.74 5.40 3.36
CA ALA A 118 14.00 4.48 2.51
C ALA A 118 12.87 5.18 1.75
N LEU A 119 12.16 6.10 2.41
CA LEU A 119 11.03 6.83 1.82
C LEU A 119 11.52 7.81 0.75
N VAL A 120 12.62 8.53 0.98
CA VAL A 120 13.30 9.34 -0.05
C VAL A 120 13.63 8.46 -1.26
N THR A 121 14.29 7.33 -1.04
CA THR A 121 14.67 6.41 -2.12
C THR A 121 13.45 5.92 -2.91
N SER A 122 12.36 5.55 -2.23
CA SER A 122 11.14 5.07 -2.89
C SER A 122 10.49 6.16 -3.75
N LEU A 123 10.38 7.39 -3.22
CA LEU A 123 9.77 8.52 -3.90
C LEU A 123 10.60 9.01 -5.10
N GLU A 124 11.93 9.06 -4.98
CA GLU A 124 12.81 9.40 -6.11
C GLU A 124 12.66 8.38 -7.24
N ARG A 125 12.58 7.09 -6.91
CA ARG A 125 12.37 6.02 -7.90
C ARG A 125 10.98 6.04 -8.51
N PHE A 126 9.98 6.49 -7.76
CA PHE A 126 8.64 6.72 -8.28
C PHE A 126 8.63 7.88 -9.28
N LYS A 127 9.22 9.02 -8.91
CA LYS A 127 9.33 10.22 -9.74
C LYS A 127 10.12 10.00 -11.03
N ALA A 128 11.16 9.16 -10.99
CA ALA A 128 12.01 8.86 -12.15
C ALA A 128 11.36 7.93 -13.20
N ARG A 129 10.09 7.55 -13.03
CA ARG A 129 9.42 6.64 -13.98
C ARG A 129 9.12 7.34 -15.31
N PRO A 130 9.31 6.65 -16.46
CA PRO A 130 8.89 7.18 -17.74
C PRO A 130 7.38 7.43 -17.75
N SER A 131 6.96 8.59 -18.24
CA SER A 131 5.56 8.99 -18.37
C SER A 131 4.71 8.04 -19.23
N SER A 132 5.33 7.22 -20.08
CA SER A 132 4.67 6.16 -20.85
C SER A 132 4.18 4.97 -20.02
N VAL A 133 4.68 4.79 -18.80
CA VAL A 133 4.21 3.76 -17.84
C VAL A 133 2.97 4.25 -17.08
N LEU A 134 2.78 5.57 -16.99
CA LEU A 134 1.67 6.20 -16.28
C LEU A 134 0.31 5.99 -16.96
N THR A 135 0.29 5.74 -18.27
CA THR A 135 -0.94 5.52 -19.04
C THR A 135 -1.51 4.11 -18.93
N LEU A 136 -0.73 3.12 -18.45
CA LEU A 136 -1.18 1.73 -18.32
C LEU A 136 -2.00 1.47 -17.04
N HIS A 137 -1.80 2.26 -15.99
CA HIS A 137 -2.36 2.02 -14.66
C HIS A 137 -3.49 2.98 -14.25
N GLY A 138 -4.04 3.73 -15.21
CA GLY A 138 -5.07 4.75 -14.93
C GLY A 138 -4.56 5.90 -14.03
N PRO A 139 -5.45 6.81 -13.62
CA PRO A 139 -5.07 8.00 -12.86
C PRO A 139 -4.42 7.72 -11.49
N THR A 140 -4.64 6.53 -10.92
CA THR A 140 -4.08 6.09 -9.63
C THR A 140 -2.63 5.59 -9.74
N GLY A 141 -2.16 5.22 -10.94
CA GLY A 141 -0.75 4.96 -11.21
C GLY A 141 0.17 6.19 -11.10
N ASN A 142 -0.41 7.38 -10.99
CA ASN A 142 0.30 8.67 -10.94
C ASN A 142 0.64 9.13 -9.52
N LEU A 143 0.10 8.48 -8.49
CA LEU A 143 0.31 8.87 -7.10
C LEU A 143 1.05 7.77 -6.32
N PRO A 144 1.98 8.12 -5.42
CA PRO A 144 2.66 7.15 -4.58
C PRO A 144 1.78 6.78 -3.38
N GLU A 145 0.66 6.11 -3.66
CA GLU A 145 -0.34 5.70 -2.65
C GLU A 145 0.28 4.82 -1.56
N ALA A 146 1.12 3.84 -1.94
CA ALA A 146 1.78 2.95 -1.00
C ALA A 146 2.73 3.69 -0.06
N GLU A 147 3.52 4.62 -0.60
CA GLU A 147 4.40 5.47 0.21
C GLU A 147 3.59 6.34 1.20
N SER A 148 2.44 6.85 0.77
CA SER A 148 1.51 7.62 1.63
C SER A 148 0.92 6.76 2.76
N VAL A 149 0.47 5.55 2.44
CA VAL A 149 -0.03 4.58 3.42
C VAL A 149 1.05 4.23 4.44
N ILE A 150 2.29 3.97 4.00
CA ILE A 150 3.40 3.65 4.91
C ILE A 150 3.73 4.84 5.82
N HIS A 151 3.77 6.06 5.28
CA HIS A 151 4.03 7.27 6.05
C HIS A 151 2.96 7.50 7.14
N LEU A 152 1.67 7.37 6.80
CA LEU A 152 0.58 7.53 7.77
C LEU A 152 0.58 6.42 8.82
N ALA A 153 0.85 5.18 8.41
CA ALA A 153 1.03 4.05 9.31
C ALA A 153 2.17 4.31 10.31
N ALA A 154 3.31 4.83 9.84
CA ALA A 154 4.45 5.17 10.68
C ALA A 154 4.07 6.17 11.79
N ILE A 155 3.41 7.26 11.41
CA ILE A 155 2.96 8.30 12.36
C ILE A 155 2.01 7.70 13.41
N HIS A 156 1.03 6.90 12.98
CA HIS A 156 0.11 6.26 13.91
C HIS A 156 0.80 5.29 14.88
N LEU A 157 1.86 4.62 14.43
CA LEU A 157 2.67 3.72 15.25
C LEU A 157 3.69 4.45 16.14
N GLY A 158 3.67 5.78 16.17
CA GLY A 158 4.45 6.61 17.09
C GLY A 158 5.78 7.13 16.53
N LEU A 159 6.05 6.92 15.24
CA LEU A 159 7.16 7.59 14.56
C LEU A 159 6.81 9.05 14.27
N GLN A 160 7.83 9.87 14.01
CA GLN A 160 7.62 11.24 13.57
C GLN A 160 7.33 11.28 12.07
N PRO A 161 6.64 12.32 11.57
CA PRO A 161 6.55 12.57 10.14
C PRO A 161 7.94 12.55 9.51
N ALA A 162 8.10 11.76 8.45
CA ALA A 162 9.40 11.58 7.81
C ALA A 162 9.99 12.91 7.33
N THR A 163 11.29 13.10 7.54
CA THR A 163 12.00 14.31 7.08
C THR A 163 12.32 14.17 5.60
N LEU A 164 11.49 14.79 4.75
CA LEU A 164 11.62 14.72 3.30
C LEU A 164 12.00 16.07 2.71
N PRO A 165 12.78 16.10 1.60
CA PRO A 165 12.88 17.30 0.76
C PRO A 165 11.49 17.73 0.28
N ASP A 166 11.20 19.03 0.25
CA ASP A 166 9.89 19.59 -0.17
C ASP A 166 9.39 18.99 -1.49
N SER A 167 10.28 18.89 -2.48
CA SER A 167 9.98 18.33 -3.80
C SER A 167 9.56 16.85 -3.81
N LEU A 168 9.75 16.12 -2.70
CA LEU A 168 9.29 14.76 -2.48
C LEU A 168 8.10 14.71 -1.51
N ALA A 169 8.06 15.61 -0.52
CA ALA A 169 6.96 15.73 0.42
C ALA A 169 5.62 15.99 -0.27
N ASP A 170 5.60 16.83 -1.31
CA ASP A 170 4.41 17.17 -2.09
C ASP A 170 3.74 15.97 -2.78
N PHE A 171 4.46 14.86 -2.95
CA PHE A 171 3.90 13.65 -3.53
C PHE A 171 3.07 12.83 -2.54
N LEU A 172 3.25 13.03 -1.23
CA LEU A 172 2.55 12.24 -0.22
C LEU A 172 1.12 12.77 0.00
N ILE A 173 0.18 11.84 0.03
CA ILE A 173 -1.20 12.11 0.41
C ILE A 173 -1.28 12.02 1.93
N THR A 174 -1.36 13.18 2.57
CA THR A 174 -1.43 13.35 4.02
C THR A 174 -2.64 14.22 4.36
N PRO A 175 -3.13 14.21 5.61
CA PRO A 175 -4.20 15.11 6.02
C PRO A 175 -3.88 16.57 5.66
N ALA A 176 -2.65 17.03 5.95
CA ALA A 176 -2.17 18.37 5.61
C ALA A 176 -2.17 18.65 4.09
N SER A 177 -1.71 17.71 3.25
CA SER A 177 -1.64 17.93 1.80
C SER A 177 -3.00 17.96 1.10
N ILE A 178 -4.06 17.45 1.73
CA ILE A 178 -5.44 17.55 1.22
C ILE A 178 -6.32 18.55 1.99
N GLY A 179 -5.73 19.36 2.87
CA GLY A 179 -6.44 20.41 3.61
C GLY A 179 -7.34 19.91 4.75
N ILE A 180 -7.10 18.70 5.25
CA ILE A 180 -7.82 18.12 6.39
C ILE A 180 -6.84 18.07 7.57
N GLY A 181 -6.95 18.96 8.55
CA GLY A 181 -6.10 18.91 9.76
C GLY A 181 -5.36 20.19 10.10
N ALA A 182 -6.09 21.31 10.11
CA ALA A 182 -5.79 22.43 10.99
C ALA A 182 -6.47 22.18 12.35
#